data_AF-A0A6L8EXQ0-F1
#
_entry.id   AF-A0A6L8EXQ0-F1
#
_cell.length_a   1.000
_cell.length_b   1.000
_cell.length_c   1.000
_cell.angle_alpha   90.00
_cell.angle_beta   90.00
_cell.angle_gamma   90.00
#
_symmetry.space_group_name_H-M   'P 1'
#
loop_
_entity.id
_entity.type
_entity.pdbx_description
1 polymer ?
#
loop_
_entity_poly.entity_id
_entity_poly.type
_entity_poly.pdbx_seq_one_letter_code
_entity_poly.pdbx_strand_id
1 'polypeptide(L)'
;MNHLKVMHSASRILTLCVCCVTLAACHNSENTATFSGTLLDVNGKPISGHVVTLYPVEMSDYGSVFYQPIMAIATSPEFLTARTKRNGTFAFTQDINPGMIRLGLLPPKFLDNIRKPDPKEVDLRPEYHLVSVKIGVMTFYADDIHGAGSTTFSWQTDRRIQNAVVIARPEMWIQGKIVLADKKPLANATVMFKVQSRMKHASSSSRYGDSLQVTDAKGNFTYSLFYHSQPRFYKVSVEYQRLSAASKEFLIKGGIRYKRLVLTLNGDSSAIPNDPKPPEPPPMPGAIPPPKKLTPEQWIVNPANGHAYTKILCENLEAAKDQAASERAYLVAINDEDEQNWVSGVFGNELYWIGLYKTENAERWQWDSGEPLTYTNWGPKNRFPSHILSDGEKHASVMTFIDGEWHAVASDDLFWNVTKMALLEKDDWRTGTTAEDR
;
A
#
# COMPACT_ATOMS: atom_id res chain seq x y z
N MET A 1 -55.58 32.19 -37.10
CA MET A 1 -56.33 31.17 -37.87
C MET A 1 -55.36 30.11 -38.34
N ASN A 2 -55.76 28.87 -38.10
CA ASN A 2 -55.12 27.59 -38.36
C ASN A 2 -54.36 27.41 -39.68
N HIS A 3 -53.27 26.64 -39.55
CA HIS A 3 -52.84 25.49 -40.39
C HIS A 3 -52.95 25.58 -41.92
N LEU A 4 -51.87 25.19 -42.60
CA LEU A 4 -51.95 24.06 -43.54
C LEU A 4 -50.59 23.33 -43.63
N LYS A 5 -50.69 22.05 -43.99
CA LYS A 5 -49.79 20.93 -43.73
C LYS A 5 -49.57 20.20 -45.08
N VAL A 6 -48.54 19.35 -45.14
CA VAL A 6 -48.48 18.06 -45.91
C VAL A 6 -48.21 18.21 -47.43
N MET A 7 -47.42 17.40 -48.17
CA MET A 7 -46.50 16.25 -47.97
C MET A 7 -45.96 15.79 -49.36
N HIS A 8 -44.79 15.11 -49.36
CA HIS A 8 -44.37 13.98 -50.25
C HIS A 8 -44.16 14.24 -51.77
N SER A 9 -43.27 13.58 -52.53
CA SER A 9 -42.55 12.30 -52.37
C SER A 9 -41.47 12.12 -53.46
N ALA A 10 -40.40 11.38 -53.10
CA ALA A 10 -39.73 10.28 -53.85
C ALA A 10 -38.99 10.55 -55.18
N SER A 11 -37.98 9.79 -55.63
CA SER A 11 -37.03 8.79 -55.09
C SER A 11 -36.26 8.20 -56.30
N ARG A 12 -35.08 7.59 -56.05
CA ARG A 12 -34.32 6.56 -56.83
C ARG A 12 -33.34 7.05 -57.92
N ILE A 13 -32.00 6.86 -57.86
CA ILE A 13 -31.06 5.72 -57.55
C ILE A 13 -30.51 5.09 -58.85
N LEU A 14 -29.15 5.00 -58.99
CA LEU A 14 -28.24 3.86 -59.33
C LEU A 14 -26.91 4.42 -59.96
N THR A 15 -25.72 4.37 -59.30
CA THR A 15 -24.67 3.28 -59.36
C THR A 15 -23.65 3.51 -60.51
N LEU A 16 -22.31 3.35 -60.46
CA LEU A 16 -21.27 3.02 -59.47
C LEU A 16 -19.90 2.96 -60.23
N CYS A 17 -18.78 3.23 -59.54
CA CYS A 17 -17.39 2.78 -59.80
C CYS A 17 -16.61 3.26 -61.05
N VAL A 18 -15.46 3.92 -60.84
CA VAL A 18 -14.10 3.30 -60.84
C VAL A 18 -13.11 4.23 -60.11
N CYS A 19 -12.40 3.68 -59.12
CA CYS A 19 -11.31 4.27 -58.33
C CYS A 19 -9.99 4.40 -59.13
N CYS A 20 -9.08 5.30 -58.75
CA CYS A 20 -7.92 4.99 -57.88
C CYS A 20 -6.73 5.96 -58.02
N VAL A 21 -6.22 6.38 -56.86
CA VAL A 21 -4.87 6.91 -56.55
C VAL A 21 -4.57 8.36 -56.96
N THR A 22 -4.78 9.28 -56.01
CA THR A 22 -3.71 10.13 -55.46
C THR A 22 -4.15 10.76 -54.13
N LEU A 23 -3.46 10.35 -53.05
CA LEU A 23 -3.21 11.09 -51.81
C LEU A 23 -4.41 11.52 -50.94
N ALA A 24 -5.08 10.52 -50.36
CA ALA A 24 -5.62 10.67 -49.01
C ALA A 24 -4.47 10.66 -47.99
N ALA A 25 -3.83 11.81 -47.81
CA ALA A 25 -2.90 12.06 -46.72
C ALA A 25 -3.18 13.46 -46.16
N CYS A 26 -4.32 13.61 -45.49
CA CYS A 26 -4.55 14.72 -44.57
C CYS A 26 -5.40 14.24 -43.39
N HIS A 27 -4.67 13.80 -42.36
CA HIS A 27 -5.02 13.93 -40.94
C HIS A 27 -6.37 13.35 -40.51
N ASN A 28 -6.38 12.04 -40.24
CA ASN A 28 -6.99 11.60 -38.99
C ASN A 28 -6.14 12.19 -37.86
N SER A 29 -6.49 13.37 -37.35
CA SER A 29 -6.03 13.75 -36.02
C SER A 29 -6.82 12.87 -35.04
N GLU A 30 -6.25 11.71 -34.72
CA GLU A 30 -6.58 11.03 -33.47
C GLU A 30 -6.49 12.09 -32.38
N ASN A 31 -7.62 12.37 -31.73
CA ASN A 31 -7.72 13.35 -30.66
C ASN A 31 -7.06 12.74 -29.41
N THR A 32 -5.74 12.61 -29.45
CA THR A 32 -4.92 12.05 -28.37
C THR A 32 -4.69 13.14 -27.34
N ALA A 33 -5.41 13.04 -26.22
CA ALA A 33 -5.19 13.88 -25.05
C ALA A 33 -3.79 13.56 -24.51
N THR A 34 -2.88 14.53 -24.58
CA THR A 34 -1.48 14.37 -24.14
C THR A 34 -1.18 15.29 -22.97
N PHE A 35 -0.33 14.82 -22.05
CA PHE A 35 0.15 15.61 -20.92
C PHE A 35 1.68 15.56 -20.87
N SER A 36 2.29 16.75 -20.83
CA SER A 36 3.74 16.90 -20.74
C SER A 36 4.13 18.09 -19.86
N GLY A 37 5.30 17.98 -19.26
CA GLY A 37 5.78 18.97 -18.32
C GLY A 37 7.24 18.81 -17.96
N THR A 38 7.65 19.56 -16.94
CA THR A 38 9.00 19.52 -16.38
C THR A 38 8.90 19.32 -14.87
N LEU A 39 9.65 18.35 -14.35
CA LEU A 39 9.82 18.11 -12.92
C LEU A 39 11.05 18.88 -12.42
N LEU A 40 10.83 19.79 -11.48
CA LEU A 40 11.84 20.65 -10.88
C LEU A 40 11.85 20.50 -9.37
N ASP A 41 13.00 20.75 -8.76
CA ASP A 41 13.08 20.95 -7.32
C ASP A 41 12.55 22.34 -6.92
N VAL A 42 12.44 22.57 -5.61
CA VAL A 42 11.98 23.86 -5.04
C VAL A 42 12.85 25.07 -5.41
N ASN A 43 14.06 24.86 -5.97
CA ASN A 43 14.95 25.91 -6.45
C ASN A 43 14.91 26.04 -7.99
N GLY A 44 14.01 25.32 -8.67
CA GLY A 44 13.88 25.32 -10.12
C GLY A 44 14.91 24.45 -10.86
N LYS A 45 15.67 23.61 -10.16
CA LYS A 45 16.63 22.70 -10.79
C LYS A 45 15.91 21.45 -11.31
N PRO A 46 16.22 20.96 -12.52
CA PRO A 46 15.62 19.73 -13.03
C PRO A 46 15.89 18.49 -12.17
N ILE A 47 14.84 17.71 -11.93
CA ILE A 47 14.92 16.38 -11.33
C ILE A 47 14.86 15.35 -12.47
N SER A 48 15.93 14.56 -12.61
CA SER A 48 16.10 13.61 -13.71
C SER A 48 15.95 12.16 -13.26
N GLY A 49 15.48 11.29 -14.16
CA GLY A 49 15.38 9.84 -13.94
C GLY A 49 14.23 9.43 -13.02
N HIS A 50 13.53 10.39 -12.43
CA HIS A 50 12.37 10.16 -11.58
C HIS A 50 11.12 9.84 -12.39
N VAL A 51 10.19 9.09 -11.79
CA VAL A 51 8.96 8.63 -12.43
C VAL A 51 7.80 9.52 -11.99
N VAL A 52 7.14 10.12 -12.98
CA VAL A 52 5.87 10.82 -12.80
C VAL A 52 4.75 9.86 -13.16
N THR A 53 3.71 9.81 -12.35
CA THR A 53 2.53 8.95 -12.57
C THR A 53 1.30 9.79 -12.83
N LEU A 54 0.40 9.27 -13.66
CA LEU A 54 -0.89 9.87 -13.93
C LEU A 54 -1.93 8.75 -14.04
N TYR A 55 -3.00 8.84 -13.26
CA TYR A 55 -4.03 7.80 -13.25
C TYR A 55 -5.40 8.35 -12.86
N PRO A 56 -6.48 7.76 -13.38
CA PRO A 56 -7.83 8.17 -13.00
C PRO A 56 -8.12 7.82 -11.55
N VAL A 57 -8.93 8.65 -10.91
CA VAL A 57 -9.45 8.41 -9.57
C VAL A 57 -10.95 8.69 -9.55
N GLU A 58 -11.68 7.95 -8.76
CA GLU A 58 -13.13 8.13 -8.64
C GLU A 58 -13.45 9.04 -7.45
N MET A 59 -14.56 9.76 -7.53
CA MET A 59 -15.14 10.43 -6.37
C MET A 59 -16.11 9.47 -5.69
N SER A 60 -16.02 9.38 -4.37
CA SER A 60 -17.06 8.77 -3.56
C SER A 60 -18.33 9.63 -3.58
N ASP A 61 -19.45 9.03 -3.21
CA ASP A 61 -20.74 9.71 -3.07
C ASP A 61 -20.70 10.84 -2.01
N TYR A 62 -19.69 10.85 -1.15
CA TYR A 62 -19.45 11.88 -0.13
C TYR A 62 -18.49 12.99 -0.58
N GLY A 63 -18.08 12.99 -1.85
CA GLY A 63 -17.18 13.99 -2.43
C GLY A 63 -15.70 13.81 -2.08
N SER A 64 -15.32 12.70 -1.44
CA SER A 64 -13.92 12.35 -1.18
C SER A 64 -13.35 11.47 -2.30
N VAL A 65 -12.05 11.54 -2.57
CA VAL A 65 -11.43 10.70 -3.62
C VAL A 65 -11.35 9.25 -3.14
N PHE A 66 -11.90 8.32 -3.92
CA PHE A 66 -11.85 6.89 -3.66
C PHE A 66 -10.45 6.32 -3.89
N TYR A 67 -9.91 5.59 -2.91
CA TYR A 67 -8.52 5.14 -2.90
C TYR A 67 -8.41 3.69 -3.38
N GLN A 68 -7.86 3.48 -4.58
CA GLN A 68 -7.53 2.15 -5.08
C GLN A 68 -6.12 1.73 -4.60
N PRO A 69 -5.87 0.46 -4.25
CA PRO A 69 -4.53 -0.01 -3.88
C PRO A 69 -3.54 0.28 -5.01
N ILE A 70 -2.38 0.85 -4.69
CA ILE A 70 -1.41 1.27 -5.72
C ILE A 70 -0.96 0.11 -6.63
N MET A 71 -0.99 -1.11 -6.12
CA MET A 71 -0.73 -2.33 -6.89
C MET A 71 -1.80 -2.61 -7.94
N ALA A 72 -3.08 -2.43 -7.61
CA ALA A 72 -4.20 -2.61 -8.52
C ALA A 72 -4.21 -1.51 -9.60
N ILE A 73 -3.89 -0.28 -9.21
CA ILE A 73 -3.77 0.83 -10.17
C ILE A 73 -2.55 0.61 -11.07
N ALA A 74 -1.38 0.22 -10.55
CA ALA A 74 -0.16 0.07 -11.32
C ALA A 74 -0.23 -0.99 -12.43
N THR A 75 -1.16 -1.94 -12.33
CA THR A 75 -1.46 -2.95 -13.36
C THR A 75 -2.52 -2.51 -14.36
N SER A 76 -3.21 -1.39 -14.12
CA SER A 76 -4.22 -0.84 -15.04
C SER A 76 -3.57 -0.21 -16.27
N PRO A 77 -4.12 -0.41 -17.49
CA PRO A 77 -3.68 0.30 -18.68
C PRO A 77 -3.85 1.83 -18.56
N GLU A 78 -4.72 2.30 -17.67
CA GLU A 78 -4.96 3.72 -17.41
C GLU A 78 -3.94 4.34 -16.44
N PHE A 79 -3.06 3.52 -15.85
CA PHE A 79 -1.96 4.00 -15.01
C PHE A 79 -0.75 4.34 -15.86
N LEU A 80 -0.64 5.64 -16.16
CA LEU A 80 0.39 6.15 -17.02
C LEU A 80 1.64 6.49 -16.21
N THR A 81 2.79 6.21 -16.80
CA THR A 81 4.09 6.49 -16.18
C THR A 81 4.99 7.18 -17.19
N ALA A 82 5.73 8.19 -16.75
CA ALA A 82 6.69 8.90 -17.57
C ALA A 82 7.98 9.13 -16.78
N ARG A 83 9.11 8.66 -17.34
CA ARG A 83 10.43 8.89 -16.76
C ARG A 83 10.98 10.23 -17.24
N THR A 84 11.41 11.05 -16.30
CA THR A 84 11.98 12.38 -16.58
C THR A 84 13.34 12.27 -17.28
N LYS A 85 13.55 13.10 -18.31
CA LYS A 85 14.81 13.23 -19.04
C LYS A 85 15.86 13.99 -18.20
N ARG A 86 17.08 14.18 -18.74
CA ARG A 86 18.17 14.92 -18.06
C ARG A 86 17.80 16.36 -17.70
N ASN A 87 16.98 17.00 -18.53
CA ASN A 87 16.44 18.34 -18.31
C ASN A 87 15.13 18.34 -17.51
N GLY A 88 14.74 17.22 -16.89
CA GLY A 88 13.54 17.11 -16.07
C GLY A 88 12.24 17.00 -16.84
N THR A 89 12.27 17.06 -18.18
CA THR A 89 11.05 16.98 -18.97
C THR A 89 10.50 15.57 -19.02
N PHE A 90 9.18 15.45 -19.05
CA PHE A 90 8.44 14.20 -19.18
C PHE A 90 7.22 14.40 -20.06
N ALA A 91 6.75 13.31 -20.66
CA ALA A 91 5.51 13.27 -21.43
C ALA A 91 4.91 11.86 -21.32
N PHE A 92 3.60 11.78 -21.15
CA PHE A 92 2.87 10.53 -21.28
C PHE A 92 2.63 10.26 -22.77
N THR A 93 2.85 9.01 -23.19
CA THR A 93 2.76 8.60 -24.60
C THR A 93 1.45 7.93 -24.96
N GLN A 94 0.62 7.64 -23.96
CA GLN A 94 -0.70 7.03 -24.09
C GLN A 94 -1.79 8.09 -23.98
N ASP A 95 -2.98 7.74 -24.46
CA ASP A 95 -4.17 8.57 -24.32
C ASP A 95 -4.61 8.68 -22.87
N ILE A 96 -5.11 9.86 -22.52
CA ILE A 96 -5.57 10.20 -21.18
C ILE A 96 -7.09 10.29 -21.22
N ASN A 97 -7.75 9.42 -20.46
CA ASN A 97 -9.20 9.45 -20.33
C ASN A 97 -9.66 10.70 -19.55
N PRO A 98 -10.71 11.41 -20.01
CA PRO A 98 -11.31 12.49 -19.24
C PRO A 98 -11.88 11.99 -17.91
N GLY A 99 -11.85 12.85 -16.89
CA GLY A 99 -12.30 12.49 -15.55
C GLY A 99 -11.47 13.16 -14.46
N MET A 100 -11.60 12.68 -13.24
CA MET A 100 -10.73 13.07 -12.14
C MET A 100 -9.42 12.31 -12.26
N ILE A 101 -8.30 13.04 -12.31
CA ILE A 101 -6.97 12.47 -12.54
C ILE A 101 -6.07 12.84 -11.38
N ARG A 102 -5.29 11.87 -10.91
CA ARG A 102 -4.26 12.07 -9.89
C ARG A 102 -2.87 12.03 -10.53
N LEU A 103 -2.08 13.06 -10.24
CA LEU A 103 -0.67 13.13 -10.56
C LEU A 103 0.15 12.86 -9.28
N GLY A 104 1.11 11.95 -9.40
CA GLY A 104 1.99 11.57 -8.31
C GLY A 104 3.44 11.37 -8.76
N LEU A 105 4.29 11.11 -7.77
CA LEU A 105 5.69 10.76 -7.96
C LEU A 105 5.92 9.38 -7.36
N LEU A 106 6.60 8.50 -8.10
CA LEU A 106 6.99 7.19 -7.59
C LEU A 106 8.51 7.02 -7.59
N PRO A 107 9.04 6.25 -6.62
CA PRO A 107 10.45 5.88 -6.64
C PRO A 107 10.76 5.16 -7.95
N PRO A 108 11.89 5.47 -8.62
CA PRO A 108 12.31 4.82 -9.85
C PRO A 108 12.29 3.30 -9.80
N LYS A 109 12.75 2.73 -8.67
CA LYS A 109 12.86 1.28 -8.44
C LYS A 109 11.54 0.63 -8.05
N PHE A 110 10.56 1.41 -7.58
CA PHE A 110 9.26 0.88 -7.16
C PHE A 110 8.54 0.18 -8.32
N LEU A 111 8.52 0.80 -9.49
CA LEU A 111 7.91 0.18 -10.69
C LEU A 111 8.69 -1.04 -11.18
N ASP A 112 10.02 -0.99 -11.13
CA ASP A 112 10.87 -2.11 -11.54
C ASP A 112 10.64 -3.32 -10.62
N ASN A 113 10.48 -3.08 -9.31
CA ASN A 113 10.16 -4.09 -8.31
C ASN A 113 8.74 -4.65 -8.43
N ILE A 114 7.75 -3.84 -8.81
CA ILE A 114 6.38 -4.33 -9.07
C ILE A 114 6.39 -5.27 -10.29
N ARG A 115 7.12 -4.90 -11.35
CA ARG A 115 7.16 -5.67 -12.60
C ARG A 115 8.06 -6.90 -12.51
N LYS A 116 9.13 -6.82 -11.70
CA LYS A 116 10.10 -7.88 -11.45
C LYS A 116 10.52 -7.83 -9.97
N PRO A 117 9.81 -8.56 -9.09
CA PRO A 117 10.13 -8.55 -7.66
C PRO A 117 11.56 -9.03 -7.39
N ASP A 118 12.44 -8.13 -6.94
CA ASP A 118 13.76 -8.49 -6.39
C ASP A 118 13.67 -8.53 -4.85
N PRO A 119 13.94 -9.67 -4.21
CA PRO A 119 13.84 -9.81 -2.75
C PRO A 119 14.84 -8.97 -1.99
N LYS A 120 15.97 -8.71 -2.63
CA LYS A 120 17.15 -8.12 -2.03
C LYS A 120 17.15 -6.61 -2.19
N GLU A 121 16.23 -6.06 -2.99
CA GLU A 121 16.06 -4.63 -3.21
C GLU A 121 14.63 -4.14 -2.93
N VAL A 122 14.19 -4.18 -1.67
CA VAL A 122 12.91 -3.60 -1.24
C VAL A 122 13.07 -2.10 -0.89
N ASP A 123 13.68 -1.30 -1.77
CA ASP A 123 13.70 0.16 -1.57
C ASP A 123 12.50 0.82 -2.26
N LEU A 124 11.37 0.80 -1.56
CA LEU A 124 10.11 1.41 -2.00
C LEU A 124 9.97 2.88 -1.55
N ARG A 125 11.05 3.51 -1.05
CA ARG A 125 10.95 4.80 -0.38
C ARG A 125 10.83 5.96 -1.36
N PRO A 126 9.89 6.90 -1.15
CA PRO A 126 9.74 8.07 -1.99
C PRO A 126 10.96 8.98 -1.87
N GLU A 127 11.67 9.22 -2.98
CA GLU A 127 12.83 10.13 -2.97
C GLU A 127 12.41 11.60 -2.93
N TYR A 128 11.27 11.90 -3.52
CA TYR A 128 10.75 13.24 -3.66
C TYR A 128 9.28 13.25 -3.28
N HIS A 129 8.91 14.28 -2.54
CA HIS A 129 7.53 14.61 -2.22
C HIS A 129 7.03 15.64 -3.21
N LEU A 130 5.87 15.41 -3.84
CA LEU A 130 5.24 16.41 -4.70
C LEU A 130 4.85 17.64 -3.86
N VAL A 131 5.15 18.84 -4.35
CA VAL A 131 4.76 20.10 -3.67
C VAL A 131 3.60 20.74 -4.42
N SER A 132 3.74 20.89 -5.73
CA SER A 132 2.71 21.52 -6.55
C SER A 132 2.81 21.13 -8.01
N VAL A 133 1.68 21.23 -8.71
CA VAL A 133 1.59 21.11 -10.16
C VAL A 133 0.97 22.40 -10.70
N LYS A 134 1.71 23.12 -11.54
CA LYS A 134 1.22 24.31 -12.23
C LYS A 134 0.87 23.98 -13.67
N ILE A 135 -0.36 24.32 -14.05
CA ILE A 135 -0.91 24.11 -15.40
C ILE A 135 -1.50 25.45 -15.86
N GLY A 136 -0.84 26.10 -16.82
CA GLY A 136 -1.20 27.45 -17.25
C GLY A 136 -1.17 28.44 -16.08
N VAL A 137 -2.34 29.00 -15.76
CA VAL A 137 -2.52 29.96 -14.65
C VAL A 137 -2.86 29.28 -13.31
N MET A 138 -3.25 28.01 -13.33
CA MET A 138 -3.68 27.28 -12.13
C MET A 138 -2.49 26.59 -11.47
N THR A 139 -2.47 26.60 -10.13
CA THR A 139 -1.49 25.85 -9.33
C THR A 139 -2.25 24.97 -8.35
N PHE A 140 -2.04 23.67 -8.46
CA PHE A 140 -2.57 22.65 -7.57
C PHE A 140 -1.49 22.29 -6.57
N TYR A 141 -1.79 22.37 -5.29
CA TYR A 141 -0.87 21.95 -4.23
C TYR A 141 -1.11 20.47 -3.90
N ALA A 142 -0.04 19.76 -3.56
CA ALA A 142 -0.16 18.38 -3.13
C ALA A 142 -0.80 18.31 -1.74
N ASP A 143 -1.61 17.27 -1.53
CA ASP A 143 -2.16 16.96 -0.21
C ASP A 143 -1.13 16.13 0.61
N ASP A 144 -0.89 16.54 1.85
CA ASP A 144 0.03 15.89 2.79
C ASP A 144 -0.60 14.63 3.44
N ILE A 145 -1.92 14.39 3.27
CA ILE A 145 -2.63 13.25 3.86
C ILE A 145 -2.20 11.88 3.25
N HIS A 146 -1.54 11.87 2.09
CA HIS A 146 -1.36 10.65 1.26
C HIS A 146 0.09 10.20 1.02
N GLY A 147 1.03 10.52 1.92
CA GLY A 147 2.29 9.76 2.09
C GLY A 147 3.39 9.90 1.02
N ALA A 148 3.15 10.56 -0.12
CA ALA A 148 4.20 10.93 -1.07
C ALA A 148 3.97 12.29 -1.78
N GLY A 149 2.92 13.02 -1.37
CA GLY A 149 2.41 14.17 -2.11
C GLY A 149 1.80 13.71 -3.44
N SER A 150 0.49 13.77 -3.54
CA SER A 150 -0.21 13.66 -4.83
C SER A 150 -1.18 14.82 -4.94
N THR A 151 -1.54 15.16 -6.17
CA THR A 151 -2.58 16.18 -6.39
C THR A 151 -3.57 15.65 -7.40
N THR A 152 -4.84 15.98 -7.17
CA THR A 152 -5.94 15.55 -8.01
C THR A 152 -6.57 16.76 -8.68
N PHE A 153 -6.84 16.66 -9.97
CA PHE A 153 -7.54 17.70 -10.73
C PHE A 153 -8.49 17.06 -11.74
N SER A 154 -9.55 17.78 -12.10
CA SER A 154 -10.46 17.34 -13.14
C SER A 154 -9.89 17.63 -14.53
N TRP A 155 -10.15 16.69 -15.44
CA TRP A 155 -9.80 16.75 -16.84
C TRP A 155 -11.06 16.64 -17.68
N GLN A 156 -11.46 17.70 -18.36
CA GLN A 156 -12.76 17.76 -19.03
C GLN A 156 -12.70 18.04 -20.53
N THR A 157 -11.54 17.86 -21.20
CA THR A 157 -11.42 18.24 -22.61
C THR A 157 -10.48 17.36 -23.42
N ASP A 158 -10.65 17.38 -24.74
CA ASP A 158 -9.74 16.92 -25.80
C ASP A 158 -8.45 17.76 -25.93
N ARG A 159 -8.08 18.54 -24.90
CA ARG A 159 -6.94 19.47 -24.95
C ARG A 159 -5.63 18.79 -24.59
N ARG A 160 -4.59 19.14 -25.33
CA ARG A 160 -3.20 18.80 -24.98
C ARG A 160 -2.72 19.74 -23.87
N ILE A 161 -2.29 19.19 -22.74
CA ILE A 161 -1.57 19.95 -21.72
C ILE A 161 -0.08 19.84 -22.00
N GLN A 162 0.52 20.99 -22.28
CA GLN A 162 1.95 21.12 -22.49
C GLN A 162 2.53 22.10 -21.47
N ASN A 163 3.79 21.90 -21.13
CA ASN A 163 4.55 22.79 -20.26
C ASN A 163 3.99 22.88 -18.82
N ALA A 164 3.40 21.79 -18.31
CA ALA A 164 3.10 21.70 -16.89
C ALA A 164 4.40 21.82 -16.08
N VAL A 165 4.38 22.56 -14.96
CA VAL A 165 5.53 22.68 -14.07
C VAL A 165 5.22 21.93 -12.79
N VAL A 166 5.91 20.82 -12.57
CA VAL A 166 5.78 19.98 -11.39
C VAL A 166 6.94 20.32 -10.45
N ILE A 167 6.61 20.79 -9.24
CA ILE A 167 7.59 21.10 -8.21
C ILE A 167 7.57 19.97 -7.18
N ALA A 168 8.75 19.46 -6.86
CA ALA A 168 8.93 18.46 -5.82
C ALA A 168 10.04 18.86 -4.86
N ARG A 169 9.98 18.36 -3.63
CA ARG A 169 11.02 18.53 -2.62
C ARG A 169 11.64 17.17 -2.29
N PRO A 170 12.96 17.09 -2.04
CA PRO A 170 13.57 15.84 -1.62
C PRO A 170 13.06 15.42 -0.23
N GLU A 171 12.77 14.14 -0.07
CA GLU A 171 12.51 13.54 1.24
C GLU A 171 13.75 13.58 2.13
N MET A 172 13.53 13.75 3.44
CA MET A 172 14.59 13.89 4.42
C MET A 172 14.89 12.55 5.08
N TRP A 173 16.13 12.06 4.96
CA TRP A 173 16.54 10.78 5.55
C TRP A 173 17.87 10.89 6.29
N ILE A 174 18.08 9.99 7.26
CA ILE A 174 19.37 9.72 7.89
C ILE A 174 19.83 8.35 7.43
N GLN A 175 20.91 8.31 6.66
CA GLN A 175 21.59 7.10 6.24
C GLN A 175 22.93 6.98 6.96
N GLY A 176 23.23 5.75 7.37
CA GLY A 176 24.39 5.48 8.17
C GLY A 176 24.74 4.00 8.24
N LYS A 177 25.68 3.68 9.13
CA LYS A 177 26.14 2.34 9.42
C LYS A 177 26.21 2.10 10.93
N ILE A 178 25.83 0.90 11.36
CA ILE A 178 26.03 0.44 12.74
C ILE A 178 27.18 -0.57 12.74
N VAL A 179 28.13 -0.37 13.64
CA VAL A 179 29.29 -1.25 13.86
C VAL A 179 29.41 -1.61 15.34
N LEU A 180 30.04 -2.74 15.61
CA LEU A 180 30.43 -3.16 16.95
C LEU A 180 31.72 -2.47 17.40
N ALA A 181 32.08 -2.61 18.67
CA ALA A 181 33.30 -2.02 19.22
C ALA A 181 34.57 -2.49 18.50
N ASP A 182 34.58 -3.72 17.98
CA ASP A 182 35.65 -4.30 17.16
C ASP A 182 35.62 -3.86 15.68
N LYS A 183 34.77 -2.87 15.36
CA LYS A 183 34.53 -2.28 14.03
C LYS A 183 33.88 -3.22 13.01
N LYS A 184 33.44 -4.42 13.40
CA LYS A 184 32.65 -5.26 12.50
C LYS A 184 31.27 -4.67 12.28
N PRO A 185 30.69 -4.79 11.07
CA PRO A 185 29.34 -4.32 10.80
C PRO A 185 28.32 -5.14 11.59
N LEU A 186 27.31 -4.47 12.13
CA LEU A 186 26.14 -5.15 12.68
C LEU A 186 25.22 -5.54 11.51
N ALA A 187 25.47 -6.69 10.91
CA ALA A 187 24.81 -7.14 9.69
C ALA A 187 23.44 -7.79 9.95
N ASN A 188 22.45 -7.50 9.09
CA ASN A 188 21.12 -8.16 9.08
C ASN A 188 20.44 -8.19 10.45
N ALA A 189 20.55 -7.10 11.21
CA ALA A 189 20.07 -7.03 12.58
C ALA A 189 18.87 -6.08 12.67
N THR A 190 17.86 -6.49 13.43
CA THR A 190 16.76 -5.62 13.83
C THR A 190 17.18 -4.83 15.07
N VAL A 191 17.23 -3.50 14.94
CA VAL A 191 17.77 -2.58 15.94
C VAL A 191 16.69 -1.56 16.30
N MET A 192 16.55 -1.28 17.60
CA MET A 192 15.62 -0.24 18.07
C MET A 192 16.25 1.14 17.90
N PHE A 193 15.61 2.01 17.14
CA PHE A 193 16.03 3.41 16.96
C PHE A 193 15.22 4.34 17.84
N LYS A 194 15.93 5.27 18.49
CA LYS A 194 15.36 6.40 19.24
C LYS A 194 15.93 7.68 18.65
N VAL A 195 15.08 8.46 17.99
CA VAL A 195 15.50 9.69 17.31
C VAL A 195 14.90 10.91 18.01
N GLN A 196 15.76 11.84 18.37
CA GLN A 196 15.37 13.12 18.95
C GLN A 196 15.74 14.24 17.99
N SER A 197 14.90 15.27 17.92
CA SER A 197 15.18 16.49 17.17
C SER A 197 14.95 17.72 18.03
N ARG A 198 15.70 18.79 17.74
CA ARG A 198 15.56 20.08 18.42
C ARG A 198 15.81 21.20 17.42
N MET A 199 15.01 22.25 17.45
CA MET A 199 15.28 23.42 16.61
C MET A 199 16.59 24.08 17.04
N LYS A 200 17.34 24.65 16.08
CA LYS A 200 18.68 25.23 16.35
C LYS A 200 18.69 26.22 17.52
N HIS A 201 17.61 26.99 17.70
CA HIS A 201 17.49 28.04 18.72
C HIS A 201 16.58 27.66 19.90
N ALA A 202 15.98 26.46 19.89
CA ALA A 202 15.13 26.00 20.98
C ALA A 202 15.93 25.19 21.99
N SER A 203 15.58 25.29 23.27
CA SER A 203 16.11 24.43 24.34
C SER A 203 15.40 23.09 24.41
N SER A 204 14.12 23.02 23.99
CA SER A 204 13.29 21.81 24.06
C SER A 204 13.48 20.89 22.85
N SER A 205 13.57 19.59 23.11
CA SER A 205 13.65 18.54 22.08
C SER A 205 12.32 17.83 21.88
N SER A 206 11.98 17.53 20.63
CA SER A 206 10.90 16.63 20.24
C SER A 206 11.44 15.23 19.97
N ARG A 207 10.75 14.20 20.45
CA ARG A 207 11.12 12.79 20.23
C ARG A 207 10.25 12.21 19.12
N TYR A 208 10.89 11.48 18.19
CA TYR A 208 10.20 10.62 17.24
C TYR A 208 9.79 9.32 17.95
N GLY A 209 8.72 8.67 17.48
CA GLY A 209 8.36 7.33 17.98
C GLY A 209 9.55 6.37 17.87
N ASP A 210 9.71 5.52 18.88
CA ASP A 210 10.70 4.46 18.84
C ASP A 210 10.33 3.50 17.71
N SER A 211 11.31 3.09 16.90
CA SER A 211 11.05 2.27 15.72
C SER A 211 12.11 1.21 15.52
N LEU A 212 11.71 0.00 15.17
CA LEU A 212 12.62 -1.03 14.72
C LEU A 212 13.11 -0.72 13.30
N GLN A 213 14.41 -0.89 13.08
CA GLN A 213 15.07 -0.74 11.78
C GLN A 213 15.93 -1.96 11.52
N VAL A 214 15.99 -2.40 10.26
CA VAL A 214 16.83 -3.53 9.85
C VAL A 214 18.08 -3.01 9.17
N THR A 215 19.25 -3.49 9.59
CA THR A 215 20.51 -3.21 8.89
C THR A 215 20.73 -4.19 7.74
N ASP A 216 21.38 -3.74 6.66
CA ASP A 216 21.79 -4.65 5.59
C ASP A 216 23.01 -5.52 5.99
N ALA A 217 23.46 -6.40 5.09
CA ALA A 217 24.64 -7.25 5.31
C ALA A 217 25.94 -6.49 5.59
N LYS A 218 26.00 -5.19 5.27
CA LYS A 218 27.14 -4.30 5.50
C LYS A 218 26.93 -3.39 6.72
N GLY A 219 25.85 -3.60 7.48
CA GLY A 219 25.46 -2.83 8.65
C GLY A 219 24.82 -1.47 8.33
N ASN A 220 24.47 -1.20 7.07
CA ASN A 220 23.89 0.09 6.69
C ASN A 220 22.41 0.15 7.06
N PHE A 221 21.94 1.36 7.37
CA PHE A 221 20.54 1.68 7.61
C PHE A 221 20.18 3.01 6.94
N THR A 222 18.89 3.23 6.76
CA THR A 222 18.32 4.52 6.34
C THR A 222 17.01 4.74 7.09
N TYR A 223 16.91 5.85 7.80
CA TYR A 223 15.79 6.25 8.64
C TYR A 223 15.07 7.46 8.04
N SER A 224 13.74 7.37 7.90
CA SER A 224 12.94 8.47 7.33
C SER A 224 12.63 9.56 8.35
N LEU A 225 12.73 10.82 7.94
CA LEU A 225 12.37 11.98 8.76
C LEU A 225 11.19 12.71 8.15
N PHE A 226 10.30 13.22 9.01
CA PHE A 226 9.36 14.27 8.60
C PHE A 226 10.10 15.48 8.05
N TYR A 227 9.53 16.10 7.02
CA TYR A 227 10.08 17.31 6.44
C TYR A 227 9.99 18.48 7.42
N HIS A 228 11.10 19.19 7.60
CA HIS A 228 11.16 20.45 8.33
C HIS A 228 11.89 21.48 7.49
N SER A 229 11.28 22.64 7.23
CA SER A 229 11.92 23.72 6.47
C SER A 229 13.09 24.35 7.24
N GLN A 230 12.96 24.46 8.56
CA GLN A 230 14.00 25.03 9.42
C GLN A 230 15.05 23.99 9.82
N PRO A 231 16.34 24.38 9.93
CA PRO A 231 17.39 23.49 10.41
C PRO A 231 17.15 22.99 11.84
N ARG A 232 17.31 21.68 12.04
CA ARG A 232 17.16 21.01 13.34
C ARG A 232 18.40 20.17 13.66
N PHE A 233 18.77 20.16 14.94
CA PHE A 233 19.72 19.21 15.48
C PHE A 233 19.01 17.87 15.68
N TYR A 234 19.70 16.79 15.34
CA TYR A 234 19.24 15.43 15.52
C TYR A 234 20.22 14.66 16.40
N LYS A 235 19.67 13.84 17.29
CA LYS A 235 20.41 12.84 18.05
C LYS A 235 19.76 11.49 17.81
N VAL A 236 20.54 10.55 17.31
CA VAL A 236 20.12 9.17 17.06
C VAL A 236 20.78 8.28 18.10
N SER A 237 19.97 7.49 18.78
CA SER A 237 20.41 6.41 19.65
C SER A 237 19.85 5.09 19.14
N VAL A 238 20.62 4.03 19.32
CA VAL A 238 20.25 2.68 18.94
C VAL A 238 20.46 1.72 20.09
N GLU A 239 19.55 0.77 20.22
CA GLU A 239 19.60 -0.34 21.17
C GLU A 239 19.48 -1.65 20.41
N TYR A 240 20.41 -2.56 20.68
CA TYR A 240 20.43 -3.90 20.12
C TYR A 240 20.77 -4.88 21.23
N GLN A 241 19.81 -5.69 21.64
CA GLN A 241 19.91 -6.55 22.81
C GLN A 241 20.34 -5.73 24.05
N ARG A 242 21.48 -6.04 24.68
CA ARG A 242 22.04 -5.32 25.83
C ARG A 242 23.07 -4.24 25.44
N LEU A 243 23.28 -4.04 24.13
CA LEU A 243 24.24 -3.08 23.61
C LEU A 243 23.52 -1.79 23.17
N SER A 244 24.23 -0.67 23.26
CA SER A 244 23.71 0.62 22.84
C SER A 244 24.78 1.49 22.20
N ALA A 245 24.32 2.42 21.36
CA ALA A 245 25.14 3.50 20.83
C ALA A 245 24.31 4.77 20.72
N ALA A 246 24.95 5.92 20.90
CA ALA A 246 24.32 7.21 20.67
C ALA A 246 25.27 8.12 19.91
N SER A 247 24.72 8.87 18.98
CA SER A 247 25.44 9.91 18.25
C SER A 247 25.55 11.19 19.07
N LYS A 248 26.56 12.01 18.72
CA LYS A 248 26.54 13.44 19.03
C LYS A 248 25.42 14.11 18.23
N GLU A 249 24.94 15.26 18.69
CA GLU A 249 24.00 16.05 17.89
C GLU A 249 24.63 16.46 16.54
N PHE A 250 23.85 16.36 15.47
CA PHE A 250 24.23 16.84 14.15
C PHE A 250 23.10 17.61 13.48
N LEU A 251 23.46 18.63 12.71
CA LEU A 251 22.49 19.52 12.08
C LEU A 251 22.05 18.99 10.72
N ILE A 252 20.74 18.88 10.51
CA ILE A 252 20.15 18.63 9.19
C ILE A 252 19.33 19.86 8.81
N LYS A 253 19.55 20.36 7.59
CA LYS A 253 18.74 21.44 6.98
C LYS A 253 17.57 20.82 6.21
N GLY A 254 16.49 21.57 6.05
CA GLY A 254 15.33 21.11 5.28
C GLY A 254 15.71 20.64 3.87
N GLY A 255 15.18 19.50 3.47
CA GLY A 255 15.45 18.88 2.17
C GLY A 255 16.86 18.29 2.00
N ILE A 256 17.67 18.19 3.07
CA ILE A 256 18.98 17.55 3.01
C ILE A 256 18.90 16.11 3.52
N ARG A 257 19.41 15.17 2.72
CA ARG A 257 19.63 13.76 3.12
C ARG A 257 21.00 13.64 3.79
N TYR A 258 21.03 13.16 5.04
CA TYR A 258 22.28 12.99 5.79
C TYR A 258 22.83 11.58 5.60
N LYS A 259 24.06 11.39 5.08
CA LYS A 259 24.58 10.06 4.66
C LYS A 259 25.85 9.58 5.39
N ARG A 260 26.15 10.11 6.57
CA ARG A 260 27.46 9.89 7.23
C ARG A 260 27.36 9.47 8.69
N LEU A 261 26.21 8.95 9.12
CA LEU A 261 26.07 8.57 10.52
C LEU A 261 26.76 7.21 10.74
N VAL A 262 27.70 7.14 11.66
CA VAL A 262 28.28 5.88 12.13
C VAL A 262 27.99 5.75 13.61
N LEU A 263 27.36 4.64 14.00
CA LEU A 263 27.04 4.32 15.38
C LEU A 263 27.87 3.11 15.78
N THR A 264 28.68 3.25 16.83
CA THR A 264 29.52 2.18 17.36
C THR A 264 28.92 1.71 18.67
N LEU A 265 28.44 0.46 18.69
CA LEU A 265 27.92 -0.17 19.89
C LEU A 265 29.01 -0.30 20.96
N ASN A 266 28.59 -0.21 22.22
CA ASN A 266 29.47 -0.28 23.39
C ASN A 266 30.05 -1.68 23.69
N GLY A 267 29.67 -2.72 22.93
CA GLY A 267 30.19 -4.08 23.05
C GLY A 267 30.73 -4.62 21.73
N ASP A 268 31.57 -5.65 21.84
CA ASP A 268 32.13 -6.38 20.69
C ASP A 268 31.25 -7.59 20.30
N SER A 269 31.68 -8.36 19.30
CA SER A 269 30.93 -9.54 18.85
C SER A 269 30.77 -10.62 19.92
N SER A 270 31.65 -10.67 20.93
CA SER A 270 31.58 -11.68 22.00
C SER A 270 30.51 -11.35 23.05
N ALA A 271 30.14 -10.08 23.16
CA ALA A 271 29.09 -9.59 24.05
C ALA A 271 27.66 -9.82 23.50
N ILE A 272 27.53 -10.20 22.22
CA ILE A 272 26.28 -10.61 21.61
C ILE A 272 26.07 -12.09 21.99
N PRO A 273 25.03 -12.44 22.77
CA PRO A 273 24.71 -13.84 23.03
C PRO A 273 24.56 -14.58 21.70
N ASN A 274 25.11 -15.80 21.63
CA ASN A 274 24.85 -16.72 20.52
C ASN A 274 23.38 -17.15 20.56
N ASP A 275 22.48 -16.28 20.10
CA ASP A 275 21.22 -16.77 19.57
C ASP A 275 21.50 -17.50 18.26
N PRO A 276 20.72 -18.56 17.93
CA PRO A 276 20.88 -19.26 16.68
C PRO A 276 20.87 -18.24 15.55
N LYS A 277 21.91 -18.27 14.70
CA LYS A 277 22.04 -17.46 13.49
C LYS A 277 20.64 -17.37 12.85
N PRO A 278 20.04 -16.18 12.72
CA PRO A 278 18.80 -16.04 11.98
C PRO A 278 19.00 -16.75 10.64
N PRO A 279 18.11 -17.66 10.24
CA PRO A 279 18.30 -18.43 9.02
C PRO A 279 18.61 -17.45 7.89
N GLU A 280 19.63 -17.77 7.09
CA GLU A 280 19.97 -16.95 5.92
C GLU A 280 18.69 -16.70 5.12
N PRO A 281 18.41 -15.44 4.72
CA PRO A 281 17.22 -15.17 3.95
C PRO A 281 17.31 -16.02 2.68
N PRO A 282 16.32 -16.88 2.40
CA PRO A 282 16.37 -17.74 1.24
C PRO A 282 16.50 -16.86 -0.02
N PRO A 283 17.19 -17.34 -1.08
CA PRO A 283 17.10 -16.65 -2.37
C PRO A 283 15.63 -16.72 -2.79
N MET A 284 14.90 -15.63 -3.07
CA MET A 284 13.51 -15.87 -3.50
C MET A 284 13.53 -16.63 -4.80
N PRO A 285 12.69 -17.65 -4.82
CA PRO A 285 11.44 -17.56 -5.55
C PRO A 285 10.24 -17.90 -4.66
N GLY A 286 9.06 -17.39 -5.01
CA GLY A 286 7.83 -17.56 -4.26
C GLY A 286 7.55 -18.99 -3.78
N ALA A 287 7.61 -19.17 -2.47
CA ALA A 287 6.82 -20.09 -1.68
C ALA A 287 7.14 -19.77 -0.22
N ILE A 288 6.10 -19.50 0.57
CA ILE A 288 6.22 -19.26 2.01
C ILE A 288 6.74 -20.58 2.63
N PRO A 289 7.81 -20.57 3.45
CA PRO A 289 8.23 -21.78 4.15
C PRO A 289 7.22 -22.06 5.27
N PRO A 290 6.64 -23.28 5.37
CA PRO A 290 5.49 -23.56 6.23
C PRO A 290 5.79 -23.14 7.67
N PRO A 291 4.81 -22.56 8.38
CA PRO A 291 5.12 -21.85 9.59
C PRO A 291 5.44 -22.86 10.68
N LYS A 292 6.50 -22.58 11.44
CA LYS A 292 6.67 -23.19 12.78
C LYS A 292 5.41 -22.86 13.56
N LYS A 293 4.69 -23.89 14.06
CA LYS A 293 3.46 -23.80 14.88
C LYS A 293 3.32 -22.42 15.55
N LEU A 294 2.39 -21.63 15.03
CA LEU A 294 2.18 -20.24 15.39
C LEU A 294 1.35 -20.20 16.67
N THR A 295 1.97 -19.83 17.79
CA THR A 295 1.25 -19.73 19.05
C THR A 295 0.30 -18.53 19.01
N PRO A 296 -0.98 -18.70 19.40
CA PRO A 296 -1.92 -17.59 19.48
C PRO A 296 -1.42 -16.44 20.35
N GLU A 297 -1.79 -15.21 19.98
CA GLU A 297 -1.79 -14.12 20.96
C GLU A 297 -2.72 -14.52 22.13
N GLN A 298 -2.52 -13.94 23.30
CA GLN A 298 -3.30 -14.27 24.50
C GLN A 298 -4.81 -14.30 24.20
N TRP A 299 -5.49 -15.38 24.59
CA TRP A 299 -6.94 -15.51 24.42
C TRP A 299 -7.69 -14.46 25.26
N ILE A 300 -8.63 -13.75 24.62
CA ILE A 300 -9.47 -12.72 25.23
C ILE A 300 -10.92 -13.24 25.25
N VAL A 301 -11.54 -13.25 26.42
CA VAL A 301 -12.92 -13.69 26.58
C VAL A 301 -13.87 -12.53 26.30
N ASN A 302 -14.82 -12.71 25.38
CA ASN A 302 -15.92 -11.77 25.23
C ASN A 302 -16.89 -11.97 26.40
N PRO A 303 -17.09 -10.97 27.27
CA PRO A 303 -17.95 -11.12 28.44
C PRO A 303 -19.44 -11.30 28.09
N ALA A 304 -19.87 -10.97 26.87
CA ALA A 304 -21.26 -11.05 26.44
C ALA A 304 -21.70 -12.49 26.11
N ASN A 305 -20.85 -13.28 25.44
CA ASN A 305 -21.16 -14.65 25.02
C ASN A 305 -20.30 -15.72 25.73
N GLY A 306 -19.23 -15.33 26.42
CA GLY A 306 -18.33 -16.24 27.14
C GLY A 306 -17.29 -16.94 26.27
N HIS A 307 -17.31 -16.73 24.97
CA HIS A 307 -16.37 -17.34 24.03
C HIS A 307 -14.99 -16.67 24.14
N ALA A 308 -13.95 -17.42 23.83
CA ALA A 308 -12.57 -16.95 23.83
C ALA A 308 -12.09 -16.69 22.40
N TYR A 309 -11.44 -15.55 22.18
CA TYR A 309 -10.96 -15.11 20.88
C TYR A 309 -9.46 -14.84 20.91
N THR A 310 -8.82 -15.01 19.76
CA THR A 310 -7.42 -14.62 19.57
C THR A 310 -7.17 -14.32 18.10
N LYS A 311 -6.09 -13.62 17.81
CA LYS A 311 -5.57 -13.49 16.46
C LYS A 311 -4.28 -14.27 16.29
N ILE A 312 -4.10 -14.85 15.12
CA ILE A 312 -2.84 -15.47 14.69
C ILE A 312 -2.35 -14.80 13.42
N LEU A 313 -1.04 -14.79 13.25
CA LEU A 313 -0.43 -14.68 11.93
C LEU A 313 -0.54 -16.04 11.24
N CYS A 314 -0.90 -16.09 9.97
CA CYS A 314 -1.02 -17.31 9.17
C CYS A 314 -0.56 -17.06 7.72
N GLU A 315 -0.14 -18.12 7.03
CA GLU A 315 0.39 -18.01 5.67
C GLU A 315 -0.71 -17.91 4.61
N ASN A 316 -1.78 -18.66 4.81
CA ASN A 316 -2.96 -18.80 3.96
C ASN A 316 -4.14 -19.30 4.82
N LEU A 317 -5.31 -19.44 4.21
CA LEU A 317 -6.52 -19.89 4.87
C LEU A 317 -6.39 -21.30 5.45
N GLU A 318 -5.76 -22.23 4.72
CA GLU A 318 -5.57 -23.62 5.15
C GLU A 318 -4.71 -23.69 6.42
N ALA A 319 -3.61 -22.96 6.46
CA ALA A 319 -2.76 -22.86 7.66
C ALA A 319 -3.52 -22.23 8.85
N ALA A 320 -4.43 -21.30 8.59
CA ALA A 320 -5.28 -20.73 9.63
C ALA A 320 -6.26 -21.76 10.20
N LYS A 321 -6.89 -22.56 9.33
CA LYS A 321 -7.78 -23.68 9.73
C LYS A 321 -7.03 -24.77 10.49
N ASP A 322 -5.85 -25.15 10.02
CA ASP A 322 -4.99 -26.14 10.70
C ASP A 322 -4.57 -25.67 12.09
N GLN A 323 -4.19 -24.40 12.22
CA GLN A 323 -3.82 -23.82 13.50
C GLN A 323 -5.03 -23.76 14.45
N ALA A 324 -6.20 -23.34 13.95
CA ALA A 324 -7.44 -23.35 14.73
C ALA A 324 -7.77 -24.75 15.26
N ALA A 325 -7.74 -25.77 14.40
CA ALA A 325 -7.95 -27.15 14.80
C ALA A 325 -6.93 -27.61 15.87
N SER A 326 -5.65 -27.23 15.72
CA SER A 326 -4.60 -27.58 16.69
C SER A 326 -4.81 -26.95 18.07
N GLU A 327 -5.49 -25.81 18.11
CA GLU A 327 -5.85 -25.08 19.33
C GLU A 327 -7.22 -25.48 19.88
N ARG A 328 -7.87 -26.48 19.27
CA ARG A 328 -9.26 -26.87 19.53
C ARG A 328 -10.21 -25.68 19.42
N ALA A 329 -10.04 -24.93 18.35
CA ALA A 329 -10.75 -23.71 18.02
C ALA A 329 -11.24 -23.75 16.56
N TYR A 330 -12.04 -22.76 16.21
CA TYR A 330 -12.51 -22.50 14.85
C TYR A 330 -12.00 -21.14 14.40
N LEU A 331 -12.03 -20.88 13.09
CA LEU A 331 -12.03 -19.50 12.62
C LEU A 331 -13.31 -18.83 13.10
N VAL A 332 -13.21 -17.56 13.50
CA VAL A 332 -14.26 -16.84 14.21
C VAL A 332 -15.60 -16.86 13.47
N ALA A 333 -16.67 -17.14 14.22
CA ALA A 333 -18.05 -16.89 13.84
C ALA A 333 -18.49 -15.54 14.44
N ILE A 334 -19.29 -14.79 13.69
CA ILE A 334 -19.82 -13.50 14.15
C ILE A 334 -21.34 -13.53 13.97
N ASN A 335 -22.05 -13.72 15.07
CA ASN A 335 -23.45 -14.10 15.11
C ASN A 335 -24.41 -12.94 15.40
N ASP A 336 -23.90 -11.79 15.84
CA ASP A 336 -24.65 -10.55 16.02
C ASP A 336 -23.78 -9.28 15.89
N GLU A 337 -24.44 -8.12 15.90
CA GLU A 337 -23.81 -6.81 15.76
C GLU A 337 -22.95 -6.42 16.97
N ASP A 338 -23.32 -6.85 18.19
CA ASP A 338 -22.57 -6.54 19.40
C ASP A 338 -21.22 -7.28 19.42
N GLU A 339 -21.23 -8.54 19.00
CA GLU A 339 -20.03 -9.35 18.77
C GLU A 339 -19.14 -8.75 17.67
N GLN A 340 -19.71 -8.32 16.54
CA GLN A 340 -18.96 -7.65 15.47
C GLN A 340 -18.25 -6.39 16.00
N ASN A 341 -18.97 -5.54 16.73
CA ASN A 341 -18.43 -4.30 17.30
C ASN A 341 -17.34 -4.59 18.34
N TRP A 342 -17.55 -5.61 19.17
CA TRP A 342 -16.56 -6.04 20.16
C TRP A 342 -15.28 -6.56 19.51
N VAL A 343 -15.40 -7.45 18.51
CA VAL A 343 -14.26 -8.01 17.77
C VAL A 343 -13.45 -6.88 17.11
N SER A 344 -14.10 -5.96 16.41
CA SER A 344 -13.45 -4.79 15.79
C SER A 344 -12.79 -3.88 16.82
N GLY A 345 -13.42 -3.67 17.98
CA GLY A 345 -12.87 -2.84 19.06
C GLY A 345 -11.65 -3.46 19.76
N VAL A 346 -11.62 -4.79 19.92
CA VAL A 346 -10.55 -5.50 20.63
C VAL A 346 -9.35 -5.77 19.72
N PHE A 347 -9.60 -6.24 18.50
CA PHE A 347 -8.54 -6.68 17.59
C PHE A 347 -8.15 -5.63 16.55
N GLY A 348 -8.90 -4.52 16.47
CA GLY A 348 -8.72 -3.48 15.46
C GLY A 348 -9.15 -3.94 14.07
N ASN A 349 -9.10 -3.01 13.12
CA ASN A 349 -9.54 -3.27 11.76
C ASN A 349 -8.32 -3.57 10.87
N GLU A 350 -7.98 -4.84 10.71
CA GLU A 350 -6.98 -5.37 9.75
C GLU A 350 -7.67 -6.33 8.76
N LEU A 351 -6.91 -7.01 7.89
CA LEU A 351 -7.44 -8.10 7.07
C LEU A 351 -7.36 -9.41 7.87
N TYR A 352 -8.51 -9.98 8.21
CA TYR A 352 -8.60 -11.24 8.96
C TYR A 352 -9.36 -12.30 8.18
N TRP A 353 -8.80 -13.51 8.10
CA TRP A 353 -9.60 -14.70 7.81
C TRP A 353 -10.62 -14.92 8.93
N ILE A 354 -11.88 -15.14 8.52
CA ILE A 354 -13.00 -15.49 9.40
C ILE A 354 -13.61 -16.81 8.94
N GLY A 355 -14.40 -17.45 9.80
CA GLY A 355 -14.90 -18.81 9.57
C GLY A 355 -16.02 -18.93 8.55
N LEU A 356 -16.39 -17.85 7.85
CA LEU A 356 -17.50 -17.87 6.90
C LEU A 356 -17.04 -18.38 5.53
N TYR A 357 -17.58 -19.50 5.09
CA TYR A 357 -17.21 -20.14 3.83
C TYR A 357 -18.42 -20.67 3.06
N LYS A 358 -18.23 -20.96 1.77
CA LYS A 358 -19.21 -21.57 0.88
C LYS A 358 -18.75 -23.01 0.57
N THR A 359 -19.66 -23.97 0.65
CA THR A 359 -19.32 -25.36 0.30
C THR A 359 -19.38 -25.57 -1.21
N GLU A 360 -18.54 -26.45 -1.77
CA GLU A 360 -18.48 -26.74 -3.22
C GLU A 360 -19.83 -27.19 -3.82
N ASN A 361 -20.74 -27.71 -2.99
CA ASN A 361 -22.04 -28.25 -3.40
C ASN A 361 -23.23 -27.35 -3.05
N ALA A 362 -23.06 -26.34 -2.19
CA ALA A 362 -24.15 -25.46 -1.79
C ALA A 362 -23.78 -24.02 -2.12
N GLU A 363 -24.66 -23.33 -2.85
CA GLU A 363 -24.51 -21.89 -3.08
C GLU A 363 -24.71 -21.04 -1.80
N ARG A 364 -24.54 -21.63 -0.61
CA ARG A 364 -24.86 -21.06 0.69
C ARG A 364 -23.60 -20.91 1.55
N TRP A 365 -23.57 -19.81 2.29
CA TRP A 365 -22.54 -19.51 3.29
C TRP A 365 -22.86 -20.19 4.62
N GLN A 366 -21.83 -20.68 5.30
CA GLN A 366 -21.92 -21.32 6.62
C GLN A 366 -20.65 -21.07 7.43
N TRP A 367 -20.75 -21.13 8.75
CA TRP A 367 -19.61 -20.99 9.65
C TRP A 367 -18.83 -22.30 9.77
N ASP A 368 -17.49 -22.20 9.85
CA ASP A 368 -16.58 -23.32 10.13
C ASP A 368 -16.86 -23.98 11.49
N SER A 369 -17.43 -23.25 12.45
CA SER A 369 -17.87 -23.78 13.75
C SER A 369 -19.14 -24.64 13.66
N GLY A 370 -19.86 -24.60 12.53
CA GLY A 370 -21.16 -25.25 12.36
C GLY A 370 -22.34 -24.44 12.94
N GLU A 371 -22.08 -23.26 13.49
CA GLU A 371 -23.13 -22.36 13.98
C GLU A 371 -24.03 -21.85 12.85
N PRO A 372 -25.31 -21.55 13.15
CA PRO A 372 -26.21 -20.99 12.16
C PRO A 372 -25.79 -19.57 11.77
N LEU A 373 -25.79 -19.27 10.47
CA LEU A 373 -25.53 -17.91 9.97
C LEU A 373 -26.74 -17.01 10.24
N THR A 374 -26.78 -16.34 11.40
CA THR A 374 -27.86 -15.46 11.85
C THR A 374 -27.62 -13.97 11.58
N TYR A 375 -26.36 -13.59 11.35
CA TYR A 375 -25.92 -12.22 11.13
C TYR A 375 -24.96 -12.14 9.95
N THR A 376 -25.01 -11.02 9.22
CA THR A 376 -24.09 -10.76 8.11
C THR A 376 -23.66 -9.31 8.10
N ASN A 377 -22.35 -9.06 7.95
CA ASN A 377 -21.78 -7.72 7.79
C ASN A 377 -21.05 -7.58 6.44
N TRP A 378 -21.69 -8.01 5.34
CA TRP A 378 -21.08 -7.95 4.01
C TRP A 378 -20.84 -6.51 3.54
N GLY A 379 -19.62 -6.22 3.12
CA GLY A 379 -19.28 -4.96 2.48
C GLY A 379 -19.79 -4.84 1.04
N PRO A 380 -19.79 -3.64 0.44
CA PRO A 380 -20.26 -3.43 -0.92
C PRO A 380 -19.39 -4.21 -1.91
N LYS A 381 -20.03 -5.01 -2.78
CA LYS A 381 -19.33 -5.84 -3.78
C LYS A 381 -18.44 -5.04 -4.74
N ASN A 382 -18.78 -3.78 -4.99
CA ASN A 382 -18.04 -2.86 -5.85
C ASN A 382 -16.95 -2.06 -5.11
N ARG A 383 -16.82 -2.19 -3.79
CA ARG A 383 -15.82 -1.46 -3.00
C ARG A 383 -14.39 -1.89 -3.33
N PHE A 384 -14.20 -3.13 -3.75
CA PHE A 384 -12.90 -3.61 -4.22
C PHE A 384 -13.09 -4.26 -5.58
N PRO A 385 -12.30 -3.88 -6.61
CA PRO A 385 -12.45 -4.48 -7.94
C PRO A 385 -12.15 -5.98 -7.84
N SER A 386 -13.18 -6.82 -8.01
CA SER A 386 -12.99 -8.25 -8.19
C SER A 386 -12.41 -8.48 -9.57
N HIS A 387 -11.09 -8.68 -9.64
CA HIS A 387 -10.49 -9.12 -10.87
C HIS A 387 -10.87 -10.59 -11.05
N ILE A 388 -11.66 -10.89 -12.08
CA ILE A 388 -11.74 -12.18 -12.79
C ILE A 388 -12.85 -13.16 -12.37
N LEU A 389 -13.30 -13.25 -11.11
CA LEU A 389 -14.26 -14.30 -10.68
C LEU A 389 -15.68 -13.78 -10.39
N SER A 390 -16.68 -14.60 -10.73
CA SER A 390 -18.08 -14.41 -10.37
C SER A 390 -18.32 -14.71 -8.88
N ASP A 391 -19.38 -14.16 -8.29
CA ASP A 391 -19.79 -14.46 -6.90
C ASP A 391 -20.04 -15.97 -6.66
N GLY A 392 -20.23 -16.75 -7.73
CA GLY A 392 -20.36 -18.20 -7.69
C GLY A 392 -19.09 -18.90 -7.22
N GLU A 393 -17.93 -18.38 -7.59
CA GLU A 393 -16.60 -19.00 -7.44
C GLU A 393 -15.92 -18.64 -6.10
N LYS A 394 -16.41 -17.58 -5.45
CA LYS A 394 -15.94 -17.12 -4.14
C LYS A 394 -16.47 -18.01 -3.03
N HIS A 395 -15.57 -18.48 -2.17
CA HIS A 395 -15.88 -19.54 -1.20
C HIS A 395 -15.28 -19.34 0.18
N ALA A 396 -14.46 -18.32 0.40
CA ALA A 396 -14.00 -17.93 1.73
C ALA A 396 -14.32 -16.46 2.01
N SER A 397 -14.17 -16.04 3.26
CA SER A 397 -14.45 -14.65 3.67
C SER A 397 -13.28 -14.04 4.41
N VAL A 398 -13.08 -12.75 4.17
CA VAL A 398 -12.11 -11.91 4.88
C VAL A 398 -12.86 -10.74 5.51
N MET A 399 -12.66 -10.52 6.81
CA MET A 399 -13.04 -9.28 7.48
C MET A 399 -12.00 -8.21 7.16
N THR A 400 -12.44 -7.01 6.78
CA THR A 400 -11.56 -5.96 6.25
C THR A 400 -11.35 -4.80 7.21
N PHE A 401 -10.34 -3.97 6.91
CA PHE A 401 -9.97 -2.81 7.71
C PHE A 401 -11.01 -1.67 7.65
N ILE A 402 -12.04 -1.77 6.82
CA ILE A 402 -13.10 -0.76 6.69
C ILE A 402 -14.29 -1.22 7.53
N ASP A 403 -14.41 -0.64 8.72
CA ASP A 403 -15.53 -0.85 9.66
C ASP A 403 -15.83 -2.33 10.01
N GLY A 404 -14.86 -3.24 9.81
CA GLY A 404 -15.02 -4.67 10.07
C GLY A 404 -15.93 -5.39 9.07
N GLU A 405 -16.19 -4.80 7.89
CA GLU A 405 -17.04 -5.43 6.88
C GLU A 405 -16.38 -6.66 6.24
N TRP A 406 -17.20 -7.62 5.82
CA TRP A 406 -16.76 -8.91 5.27
C TRP A 406 -16.77 -8.88 3.74
N HIS A 407 -15.83 -9.57 3.13
CA HIS A 407 -15.74 -9.74 1.69
C HIS A 407 -15.53 -11.20 1.31
N ALA A 408 -16.34 -11.67 0.37
CA ALA A 408 -16.17 -12.96 -0.26
C ALA A 408 -14.93 -12.97 -1.16
N VAL A 409 -14.10 -14.00 -1.03
CA VAL A 409 -12.85 -14.17 -1.75
C VAL A 409 -12.68 -15.59 -2.30
N ALA A 410 -11.85 -15.72 -3.33
CA ALA A 410 -11.31 -16.97 -3.86
C ALA A 410 -9.79 -16.84 -4.09
N SER A 411 -9.12 -17.95 -4.44
CA SER A 411 -7.65 -18.03 -4.58
C SER A 411 -7.01 -16.94 -5.43
N ASP A 412 -7.73 -16.45 -6.43
CA ASP A 412 -7.23 -15.47 -7.39
C ASP A 412 -7.53 -14.01 -6.98
N ASP A 413 -8.25 -13.79 -5.87
CA ASP A 413 -8.54 -12.45 -5.36
C ASP A 413 -7.33 -11.82 -4.65
N LEU A 414 -7.27 -10.48 -4.68
CA LEU A 414 -6.24 -9.71 -3.98
C LEU A 414 -6.19 -10.05 -2.49
N PHE A 415 -7.34 -10.00 -1.82
CA PHE A 415 -7.43 -10.24 -0.37
C PHE A 415 -7.08 -11.68 0.01
N TRP A 416 -7.31 -12.66 -0.85
CA TRP A 416 -6.82 -14.01 -0.61
C TRP A 416 -5.30 -14.04 -0.47
N ASN A 417 -4.60 -13.34 -1.36
CA ASN A 417 -3.15 -13.35 -1.41
C ASN A 417 -2.50 -12.50 -0.31
N VAL A 418 -3.11 -11.36 0.06
CA VAL A 418 -2.52 -10.41 1.03
C VAL A 418 -2.94 -10.64 2.47
N THR A 419 -4.01 -11.41 2.75
CA THR A 419 -4.45 -11.67 4.13
C THR A 419 -3.48 -12.63 4.81
N LYS A 420 -2.93 -12.18 5.95
CA LYS A 420 -1.96 -12.94 6.76
C LYS A 420 -2.34 -13.03 8.23
N MET A 421 -3.52 -12.54 8.61
CA MET A 421 -4.04 -12.68 9.95
C MET A 421 -5.32 -13.50 9.91
N ALA A 422 -5.61 -14.22 10.99
CA ALA A 422 -6.87 -14.91 11.18
C ALA A 422 -7.37 -14.69 12.61
N LEU A 423 -8.68 -14.62 12.77
CA LEU A 423 -9.33 -14.60 14.07
C LEU A 423 -9.82 -16.00 14.39
N LEU A 424 -9.52 -16.48 15.59
CA LEU A 424 -9.95 -17.76 16.09
C LEU A 424 -10.89 -17.57 17.27
N GLU A 425 -11.75 -18.55 17.45
CA GLU A 425 -12.76 -18.59 18.50
C GLU A 425 -12.90 -20.00 19.07
N LYS A 426 -13.22 -20.10 20.37
CA LYS A 426 -13.67 -21.35 21.00
C LYS A 426 -14.60 -21.09 22.18
N ASP A 427 -15.57 -21.99 22.35
CA ASP A 427 -16.68 -21.89 23.31
C ASP A 427 -16.23 -21.86 24.79
N ASP A 428 -15.16 -22.58 25.15
CA ASP A 428 -14.75 -22.71 26.56
C ASP A 428 -13.23 -22.83 26.75
N TRP A 429 -12.63 -21.87 27.47
CA TRP A 429 -11.21 -21.91 27.84
C TRP A 429 -10.95 -22.74 29.10
N ARG A 430 -11.99 -23.12 29.86
CA ARG A 430 -11.87 -23.75 31.18
C ARG A 430 -12.16 -25.24 31.21
N THR A 431 -12.83 -25.82 30.21
CA THR A 431 -13.06 -27.26 30.16
C THR A 431 -12.53 -27.82 28.85
N GLY A 432 -11.57 -28.75 28.93
CA GLY A 432 -10.99 -29.44 27.78
C GLY A 432 -11.98 -30.44 27.20
N THR A 433 -13.11 -29.98 26.67
CA THR A 433 -14.14 -30.82 26.08
C THR A 433 -13.90 -30.94 24.58
N THR A 434 -13.89 -32.17 24.08
CA THR A 434 -13.43 -32.57 22.75
C THR A 434 -14.50 -32.41 21.66
N ALA A 435 -14.05 -32.18 20.42
CA ALA A 435 -14.88 -32.12 19.21
C ALA A 435 -15.55 -33.46 18.81
N GLU A 436 -15.49 -34.49 19.66
CA GLU A 436 -16.18 -35.78 19.46
C GLU A 436 -17.57 -35.83 20.14
N ASP A 437 -17.96 -34.81 20.90
CA ASP A 437 -19.20 -34.81 21.69
C ASP A 437 -20.32 -33.89 21.14
N ARG A 438 -20.28 -33.48 19.87
CA ARG A 438 -21.40 -32.80 19.20
C ARG A 438 -21.81 -33.48 17.90
#